data_AF-A0A941RWP7-F1
#
_entry.id   AF-A0A941RWP7-F1
#
_cell.length_a   1.000
_cell.length_b   1.000
_cell.length_c   1.000
_cell.angle_alpha   90.00
_cell.angle_beta   90.00
_cell.angle_gamma   90.00
#
_symmetry.space_group_name_H-M   'P 1'
#
loop_
_entity.id
_entity.type
_entity.pdbx_description
1 polymer ?
#
loop_
_entity_poly.entity_id
_entity_poly.type
_entity_poly.pdbx_seq_one_letter_code
_entity_poly.pdbx_strand_id
1 'polypeptide(L)'
;MPALSTHRVLPAEIAAAQVEMEGYARDYGLDFFETIFEVLDYDEISMVAAYGGFPIRYPHWRFGAQYEELSKSYAYGLSKIYEMVINTDPCYAYLLASNPMLDQKLVIAHVYGHCDFFKNNAWFAPTNRKMLDQMANHASRISRYIDRFGYEAVEQFIDACLSLEDLIDIYSPHIRRRASAPHPVVSALAGEAYDRQSPTADPAHSGTRFSSKDYMDAYINPPDVLKAEAQARERLAHDKDQQRSFPDEPQRDVLLFLLDHAPLKEWQLDVLSIIRDEAYYFAPQGQTKIMNEGWASYWHSKIMTRHGLTDAEVIDYADHHSGTMATSRNRLNPYKLGIELLKDIEERWNRGQFGPAYDACTDARERAQWDQQLGLGRQKIFEVRRVHNDVTFIDTFLTPEFCVRQNLFAYRFNESSNYY
;
A
#
# COMPACT_ATOMS: atom_id res chain seq x y z
N MET A 1 1.32 21.94 -19.65
CA MET A 1 0.32 20.88 -19.82
C MET A 1 -1.06 21.53 -19.66
N PRO A 2 -1.98 21.45 -20.63
CA PRO A 2 -3.36 21.87 -20.41
C PRO A 2 -3.95 21.06 -19.24
N ALA A 3 -4.79 21.69 -18.41
CA ALA A 3 -5.43 21.01 -17.29
C ALA A 3 -6.31 19.87 -17.82
N LEU A 4 -6.04 18.64 -17.40
CA LEU A 4 -6.93 17.50 -17.62
C LEU A 4 -8.30 17.86 -17.03
N SER A 5 -9.32 17.94 -17.88
CA SER A 5 -10.68 18.29 -17.49
C SER A 5 -11.33 17.09 -16.77
N THR A 6 -11.51 17.20 -15.45
CA THR A 6 -11.98 16.12 -14.55
C THR A 6 -13.48 15.80 -14.63
N HIS A 7 -14.19 16.22 -15.67
CA HIS A 7 -15.64 16.02 -15.78
C HIS A 7 -16.08 15.85 -17.23
N ARG A 8 -15.62 14.78 -17.88
CA ARG A 8 -16.16 14.37 -19.18
C ARG A 8 -17.42 13.53 -18.97
N VAL A 9 -18.48 13.87 -19.68
CA VAL A 9 -19.70 13.05 -19.67
C VAL A 9 -19.40 11.72 -20.36
N LEU A 10 -19.72 10.61 -19.69
CA LEU A 10 -19.57 9.28 -20.27
C LEU A 10 -20.46 9.13 -21.51
N PRO A 11 -19.96 8.48 -22.58
CA PRO A 11 -20.81 8.03 -23.67
C PRO A 11 -22.00 7.22 -23.14
N ALA A 12 -23.18 7.42 -23.72
CA ALA A 12 -24.43 6.84 -23.21
C ALA A 12 -24.38 5.31 -23.05
N GLU A 13 -23.71 4.63 -23.98
CA GLU A 13 -23.53 3.17 -23.93
C GLU A 13 -22.65 2.72 -22.76
N ILE A 14 -21.58 3.45 -22.47
CA ILE A 14 -20.69 3.17 -21.33
C ILE A 14 -21.40 3.48 -20.01
N ALA A 15 -22.17 4.57 -19.95
CA ALA A 15 -23.00 4.88 -18.79
C ALA A 15 -24.07 3.79 -18.53
N ALA A 16 -24.69 3.25 -19.58
CA ALA A 16 -25.61 2.12 -19.44
C ALA A 16 -24.91 0.86 -18.90
N ALA A 17 -23.73 0.54 -19.43
CA ALA A 17 -22.90 -0.57 -18.93
C ALA A 17 -22.47 -0.36 -17.47
N GLN A 18 -22.16 0.89 -17.08
CA GLN A 18 -21.84 1.24 -15.70
C GLN A 18 -22.98 0.89 -14.74
N VAL A 19 -24.22 1.31 -15.06
CA VAL A 19 -25.39 1.04 -14.23
C VAL A 19 -25.67 -0.47 -14.13
N GLU A 20 -25.52 -1.19 -15.25
CA GLU A 20 -25.73 -2.64 -15.29
C GLU A 20 -24.72 -3.38 -14.40
N MET A 21 -23.42 -3.13 -14.60
CA MET A 21 -22.36 -3.77 -13.82
C MET A 21 -22.43 -3.39 -12.34
N GLU A 22 -22.83 -2.16 -12.02
CA GLU A 22 -23.04 -1.72 -10.64
C GLU A 22 -24.15 -2.52 -9.96
N GLY A 23 -25.28 -2.72 -10.66
CA GLY A 23 -26.40 -3.52 -10.18
C GLY A 23 -25.96 -4.94 -9.82
N TYR A 24 -25.27 -5.62 -10.75
CA TYR A 24 -24.75 -6.97 -10.50
C TYR A 24 -23.75 -7.01 -9.34
N ALA A 25 -22.84 -6.04 -9.26
CA ALA A 25 -21.88 -5.96 -8.17
C ALA A 25 -22.57 -5.85 -6.79
N ARG A 26 -23.60 -5.00 -6.69
CA ARG A 26 -24.39 -4.83 -5.46
C ARG A 26 -25.21 -6.07 -5.12
N ASP A 27 -25.79 -6.75 -6.10
CA ASP A 27 -26.55 -7.99 -5.90
C ASP A 27 -25.67 -9.12 -5.31
N TYR A 28 -24.38 -9.12 -5.64
CA TYR A 28 -23.40 -10.04 -5.07
C TYR A 28 -22.91 -9.65 -3.67
N GLY A 29 -23.36 -8.51 -3.13
CA GLY A 29 -23.00 -8.01 -1.81
C GLY A 29 -21.69 -7.22 -1.78
N LEU A 30 -21.22 -6.70 -2.91
CA LEU A 30 -20.07 -5.80 -2.94
C LEU A 30 -20.46 -4.43 -2.38
N ASP A 31 -19.59 -3.89 -1.53
CA ASP A 31 -19.74 -2.58 -0.92
C ASP A 31 -18.55 -1.70 -1.30
N PHE A 32 -18.80 -0.70 -2.13
CA PHE A 32 -17.80 0.19 -2.73
C PHE A 32 -18.19 1.67 -2.53
N PHE A 33 -17.25 2.58 -2.77
CA PHE A 33 -17.52 4.03 -2.76
C PHE A 33 -18.27 4.43 -4.04
N GLU A 34 -18.80 5.66 -4.06
CA GLU A 34 -19.24 6.24 -5.32
C GLU A 34 -18.09 6.20 -6.32
N THR A 35 -18.31 5.61 -7.49
CA THR A 35 -17.26 5.40 -8.50
C THR A 35 -17.52 6.29 -9.70
N ILE A 36 -16.57 7.18 -9.97
CA ILE A 36 -16.59 8.12 -11.09
C ILE A 36 -15.68 7.57 -12.18
N PHE A 37 -16.26 7.25 -13.33
CA PHE A 37 -15.51 6.81 -14.50
C PHE A 37 -15.24 8.00 -15.43
N GLU A 38 -14.02 8.07 -15.93
CA GLU A 38 -13.61 9.02 -16.96
C GLU A 38 -13.01 8.27 -18.15
N VAL A 39 -13.36 8.70 -19.37
CA VAL A 39 -12.80 8.13 -20.60
C VAL A 39 -11.63 8.99 -21.07
N LEU A 40 -10.46 8.37 -21.16
CA LEU A 40 -9.19 8.98 -21.56
C LEU A 40 -8.67 8.32 -22.84
N ASP A 41 -7.99 9.10 -23.67
CA ASP A 41 -7.22 8.52 -24.78
C ASP A 41 -5.91 7.86 -24.27
N TYR A 42 -5.15 7.26 -25.19
CA TYR A 42 -3.92 6.53 -24.82
C TYR A 42 -2.80 7.47 -24.32
N ASP A 43 -2.82 8.73 -24.74
CA ASP A 43 -1.82 9.73 -24.35
C ASP A 43 -2.12 10.20 -22.92
N GLU A 44 -3.39 10.54 -22.68
CA GLU A 44 -3.93 10.94 -21.40
C GLU A 44 -3.80 9.88 -20.33
N ILE A 45 -4.15 8.62 -20.63
CA ILE A 45 -3.98 7.54 -19.64
C ILE A 45 -2.50 7.33 -19.30
N SER A 46 -1.59 7.50 -20.27
CA SER A 46 -0.15 7.38 -20.03
C SER A 46 0.38 8.53 -19.16
N MET A 47 -0.13 9.75 -19.36
CA MET A 47 0.18 10.91 -18.51
C MET A 47 -0.30 10.68 -17.07
N VAL A 48 -1.56 10.28 -16.91
CA VAL A 48 -2.16 10.04 -15.58
C VAL A 48 -1.48 8.87 -14.88
N ALA A 49 -1.16 7.79 -15.59
CA ALA A 49 -0.43 6.65 -15.05
C ALA A 49 0.98 7.02 -14.59
N ALA A 50 1.70 7.87 -15.33
CA ALA A 50 3.01 8.37 -14.90
C ALA A 50 2.93 9.18 -13.60
N TYR A 51 1.80 9.84 -13.32
CA TYR A 51 1.54 10.49 -12.03
C TYR A 51 0.93 9.57 -10.97
N GLY A 52 0.90 8.26 -11.21
CA GLY A 52 0.35 7.27 -10.28
C GLY A 52 -1.17 7.35 -10.14
N GLY A 53 -1.87 7.77 -11.19
CA GLY A 53 -3.32 7.93 -11.22
C GLY A 53 -3.80 9.35 -10.92
N PHE A 54 -2.94 10.21 -10.38
CA PHE A 54 -3.34 11.56 -9.96
C PHE A 54 -3.22 12.58 -11.11
N PRO A 55 -4.19 13.51 -11.27
CA PRO A 55 -4.14 14.51 -12.32
C PRO A 55 -3.05 15.57 -12.08
N ILE A 56 -2.67 15.80 -10.82
CA ILE A 56 -1.70 16.82 -10.41
C ILE A 56 -0.70 16.18 -9.44
N ARG A 57 0.59 16.32 -9.76
CA ARG A 57 1.73 15.99 -8.89
C ARG A 57 2.74 17.13 -8.96
N TYR A 58 3.69 17.13 -8.03
CA TYR A 58 4.81 18.06 -8.07
C TYR A 58 5.68 17.83 -9.33
N PRO A 59 6.34 18.87 -9.86
CA PRO A 59 7.21 18.70 -11.02
C PRO A 59 8.44 17.87 -10.65
N HIS A 60 8.71 16.81 -11.42
CA HIS A 60 9.88 15.97 -11.25
C HIS A 60 10.18 15.21 -12.55
N TRP A 61 11.46 15.09 -12.92
CA TRP A 61 11.87 14.43 -14.17
C TRP A 61 11.44 12.96 -14.26
N ARG A 62 11.37 12.23 -13.12
CA ARG A 62 10.95 10.81 -13.06
C ARG A 62 9.61 10.56 -13.75
N PHE A 63 8.66 11.49 -13.63
CA PHE A 63 7.33 11.33 -14.21
C PHE A 63 7.39 11.45 -15.73
N GLY A 64 8.22 12.35 -16.27
CA GLY A 64 8.48 12.44 -17.70
C GLY A 64 9.15 11.17 -18.25
N ALA A 65 10.12 10.62 -17.51
CA ALA A 65 10.77 9.37 -17.88
C ALA A 65 9.78 8.18 -17.89
N GLN A 66 8.92 8.07 -16.87
CA GLN A 66 7.88 7.04 -16.80
C GLN A 66 6.84 7.19 -17.92
N TYR A 67 6.41 8.42 -18.22
CA TYR A 67 5.51 8.68 -19.33
C TYR A 67 6.10 8.21 -20.66
N GLU A 68 7.37 8.54 -20.94
CA GLU A 68 8.07 8.10 -22.15
C GLU A 68 8.16 6.57 -22.26
N GLU A 69 8.39 5.87 -21.14
CA GLU A 69 8.40 4.42 -21.08
C GLU A 69 7.02 3.82 -21.39
N LEU A 70 5.97 4.34 -20.75
CA LEU A 70 4.58 3.88 -20.93
C LEU A 70 4.07 4.13 -22.34
N SER A 71 4.25 5.36 -22.85
CA SER A 71 3.81 5.76 -24.19
C SER A 71 4.49 4.93 -25.28
N LYS A 72 5.80 4.70 -25.18
CA LYS A 72 6.53 3.82 -26.11
C LYS A 72 6.08 2.37 -25.99
N SER A 73 5.92 1.86 -24.78
CA SER A 73 5.48 0.46 -24.58
C SER A 73 4.10 0.22 -25.20
N TYR A 74 3.20 1.19 -25.10
CA TYR A 74 1.90 1.14 -25.78
C TYR A 74 2.06 1.21 -27.31
N ALA A 75 2.83 2.17 -27.83
CA ALA A 75 3.04 2.35 -29.27
C ALA A 75 3.65 1.10 -29.95
N TYR A 76 4.51 0.36 -29.23
CA TYR A 76 5.08 -0.90 -29.70
C TYR A 76 4.22 -2.14 -29.37
N GLY A 77 3.05 -1.98 -28.74
CA GLY A 77 2.16 -3.09 -28.36
C GLY A 77 2.73 -4.01 -27.28
N LEU A 78 3.68 -3.53 -26.48
CA LEU A 78 4.35 -4.30 -25.41
C LEU A 78 3.52 -4.34 -24.13
N SER A 79 2.77 -3.27 -23.84
CA SER A 79 1.90 -3.18 -22.67
C SER A 79 0.67 -2.33 -22.97
N LYS A 80 -0.44 -2.68 -22.32
CA LYS A 80 -1.70 -1.93 -22.38
C LYS A 80 -2.22 -1.75 -20.96
N ILE A 81 -2.52 -0.51 -20.59
CA ILE A 81 -3.20 -0.21 -19.34
C ILE A 81 -4.70 -0.30 -19.63
N TYR A 82 -5.33 -1.34 -19.11
CA TYR A 82 -6.77 -1.55 -19.27
C TYR A 82 -7.56 -0.66 -18.31
N GLU A 83 -7.03 -0.48 -17.09
CA GLU A 83 -7.66 0.29 -16.03
C GLU A 83 -6.62 1.05 -15.19
N MET A 84 -7.07 2.15 -14.60
CA MET A 84 -6.37 2.85 -13.55
C MET A 84 -7.40 3.30 -12.51
N VAL A 85 -7.22 2.91 -11.26
CA VAL A 85 -8.19 3.16 -10.18
C VAL A 85 -7.51 3.86 -9.02
N ILE A 86 -8.09 4.97 -8.56
CA ILE A 86 -7.62 5.73 -7.41
C ILE A 86 -8.48 5.37 -6.20
N ASN A 87 -7.81 4.97 -5.11
CA ASN A 87 -8.44 4.77 -3.82
C ASN A 87 -8.72 6.12 -3.13
N THR A 88 -9.84 6.74 -3.47
CA THR A 88 -10.39 7.95 -2.85
C THR A 88 -11.90 7.79 -2.62
N ASP A 89 -12.51 8.74 -1.91
CA ASP A 89 -13.96 8.84 -1.76
C ASP A 89 -14.43 10.21 -2.26
N PRO A 90 -15.02 10.32 -3.47
CA PRO A 90 -15.38 9.24 -4.40
C PRO A 90 -14.15 8.56 -5.06
N CYS A 91 -14.32 7.33 -5.51
CA CYS A 91 -13.30 6.54 -6.21
C CYS A 91 -13.27 6.94 -7.69
N TYR A 92 -12.10 7.32 -8.20
CA TYR A 92 -11.93 7.67 -9.61
C TYR A 92 -11.34 6.50 -10.38
N ALA A 93 -11.90 6.22 -11.56
CA ALA A 93 -11.39 5.21 -12.47
C ALA A 93 -11.32 5.72 -13.90
N TYR A 94 -10.22 5.39 -14.59
CA TYR A 94 -10.00 5.81 -15.96
C TYR A 94 -10.16 4.63 -16.93
N LEU A 95 -10.98 4.84 -17.94
CA LEU A 95 -11.26 3.92 -19.03
C LEU A 95 -10.53 4.36 -20.30
N LEU A 96 -9.91 3.43 -21.00
CA LEU A 96 -9.26 3.72 -22.28
C LEU A 96 -10.31 3.83 -23.39
N ALA A 97 -10.32 4.96 -24.11
CA ALA A 97 -11.30 5.26 -25.16
C ALA A 97 -11.28 4.28 -26.34
N SER A 98 -10.14 3.67 -26.64
CA SER A 98 -9.98 2.70 -27.73
C SER A 98 -10.44 1.29 -27.38
N ASN A 99 -10.88 1.04 -26.14
CA ASN A 99 -11.37 -0.28 -25.74
C ASN A 99 -12.75 -0.56 -26.36
N PRO A 100 -12.97 -1.76 -26.94
CA PRO A 100 -14.29 -2.20 -27.37
C PRO A 100 -15.25 -2.29 -26.19
N MET A 101 -16.57 -2.26 -26.46
CA MET A 101 -17.59 -2.25 -25.41
C MET A 101 -17.47 -3.42 -24.42
N LEU A 102 -17.09 -4.60 -24.90
CA LEU A 102 -16.80 -5.75 -24.06
C LEU A 102 -15.72 -5.47 -23.01
N ASP A 103 -14.62 -4.85 -23.44
CA ASP A 103 -13.51 -4.49 -22.56
C ASP A 103 -13.94 -3.40 -21.58
N GLN A 104 -14.79 -2.46 -22.01
CA GLN A 104 -15.37 -1.47 -21.11
C GLN A 104 -16.18 -2.15 -20.00
N LYS A 105 -17.08 -3.08 -20.33
CA LYS A 105 -17.85 -3.84 -19.34
C LYS A 105 -16.94 -4.61 -18.38
N LEU A 106 -15.93 -5.30 -18.92
CA LEU A 106 -14.96 -6.07 -18.13
C LEU A 106 -14.22 -5.16 -17.14
N VAL A 107 -13.71 -4.03 -17.62
CA VAL A 107 -12.97 -3.06 -16.80
C VAL A 107 -13.88 -2.45 -15.74
N ILE A 108 -15.09 -2.02 -16.09
CA ILE A 108 -16.06 -1.48 -15.13
C ILE A 108 -16.34 -2.48 -14.00
N ALA A 109 -16.63 -3.74 -14.35
CA ALA A 109 -16.85 -4.79 -13.35
C ALA A 109 -15.60 -5.05 -12.49
N HIS A 110 -14.41 -4.95 -13.08
CA HIS A 110 -13.13 -5.09 -12.38
C HIS A 110 -12.89 -3.95 -11.38
N VAL A 111 -13.15 -2.71 -11.80
CA VAL A 111 -13.04 -1.50 -10.98
C VAL A 111 -13.94 -1.57 -9.75
N TYR A 112 -15.18 -2.07 -9.88
CA TYR A 112 -16.05 -2.27 -8.71
C TYR A 112 -15.47 -3.28 -7.72
N GLY A 113 -14.81 -4.33 -8.20
CA GLY A 113 -14.05 -5.25 -7.35
C GLY A 113 -12.92 -4.56 -6.59
N HIS A 114 -12.11 -3.74 -7.27
CA HIS A 114 -11.07 -2.94 -6.62
C HIS A 114 -11.62 -1.96 -5.59
N CYS A 115 -12.65 -1.20 -5.95
CA CYS A 115 -13.24 -0.20 -5.08
C CYS A 115 -13.80 -0.84 -3.80
N ASP A 116 -14.47 -1.99 -3.94
CA ASP A 116 -14.92 -2.81 -2.83
C ASP A 116 -13.73 -3.26 -1.96
N PHE A 117 -12.66 -3.77 -2.55
CA PHE A 117 -11.43 -4.14 -1.84
C PHE A 117 -10.85 -2.98 -1.04
N PHE A 118 -10.64 -1.82 -1.67
CA PHE A 118 -10.09 -0.60 -1.04
C PHE A 118 -10.94 -0.09 0.12
N LYS A 119 -12.26 -0.23 0.04
CA LYS A 119 -13.17 0.24 1.08
C LYS A 119 -13.12 -0.61 2.34
N ASN A 120 -12.96 -1.93 2.21
CA ASN A 120 -13.16 -2.85 3.34
C ASN A 120 -11.94 -3.67 3.76
N ASN A 121 -10.82 -3.61 3.05
CA ASN A 121 -9.59 -4.27 3.51
C ASN A 121 -8.93 -3.43 4.63
N ALA A 122 -8.52 -4.09 5.71
CA ALA A 122 -7.96 -3.45 6.89
C ALA A 122 -6.70 -2.61 6.62
N TRP A 123 -5.90 -2.97 5.62
CA TRP A 123 -4.67 -2.28 5.25
C TRP A 123 -4.91 -0.94 4.55
N PHE A 124 -6.08 -0.78 3.94
CA PHE A 124 -6.50 0.48 3.34
C PHE A 124 -7.21 1.41 4.33
N ALA A 125 -7.63 0.92 5.51
CA ALA A 125 -8.31 1.73 6.51
C ALA A 125 -7.59 3.05 6.89
N PRO A 126 -6.26 3.10 7.08
CA PRO A 126 -5.55 4.34 7.42
C PRO A 126 -5.25 5.25 6.21
N THR A 127 -5.55 4.81 4.99
CA THR A 127 -5.24 5.62 3.79
C THR A 127 -6.10 6.87 3.73
N ASN A 128 -5.50 7.98 3.28
CA ASN A 128 -6.22 9.24 3.11
C ASN A 128 -7.17 9.15 1.91
N ARG A 129 -8.48 9.22 2.18
CA ARG A 129 -9.52 9.15 1.14
C ARG A 129 -9.65 10.43 0.31
N LYS A 130 -8.99 11.52 0.72
CA LYS A 130 -8.90 12.80 -0.02
C LYS A 130 -7.51 13.02 -0.59
N MET A 131 -6.83 11.94 -0.99
CA MET A 131 -5.46 12.04 -1.48
C MET A 131 -5.34 12.91 -2.75
N LEU A 132 -6.40 13.01 -3.56
CA LEU A 132 -6.41 13.91 -4.72
C LEU A 132 -6.17 15.37 -4.31
N ASP A 133 -6.86 15.85 -3.26
CA ASP A 133 -6.67 17.21 -2.73
C ASP A 133 -5.30 17.39 -2.08
N GLN A 134 -4.81 16.36 -1.38
CA GLN A 134 -3.48 16.40 -0.76
C GLN A 134 -2.35 16.44 -1.79
N MET A 135 -2.43 15.66 -2.87
CA MET A 135 -1.45 15.68 -3.95
C MET A 135 -1.37 17.05 -4.62
N ALA A 136 -2.52 17.71 -4.82
CA ALA A 136 -2.55 19.08 -5.30
C ALA A 136 -1.93 20.08 -4.30
N ASN A 137 -2.15 19.89 -3.00
CA ASN A 137 -1.52 20.68 -1.94
C ASN A 137 0.01 20.49 -1.90
N HIS A 138 0.48 19.23 -1.97
CA HIS A 138 1.89 18.87 -2.07
C HIS A 138 2.56 19.54 -3.27
N ALA A 139 1.91 19.46 -4.44
CA ALA A 139 2.39 20.12 -5.65
C ALA A 139 2.53 21.64 -5.46
N SER A 140 1.52 22.30 -4.85
CA SER A 140 1.58 23.74 -4.58
C SER A 140 2.70 24.11 -3.59
N ARG A 141 2.90 23.32 -2.53
CA ARG A 141 3.99 23.53 -1.55
C ARG A 141 5.36 23.39 -2.21
N ILE A 142 5.56 22.35 -3.01
CA ILE A 142 6.81 22.13 -3.74
C ILE A 142 7.07 23.25 -4.74
N SER A 143 6.05 23.70 -5.49
CA SER A 143 6.19 24.86 -6.38
C SER A 143 6.64 26.13 -5.64
N ARG A 144 6.09 26.41 -4.44
CA ARG A 144 6.54 27.54 -3.62
C ARG A 144 8.00 27.41 -3.18
N TYR A 145 8.49 26.20 -2.94
CA TYR A 145 9.90 25.98 -2.63
C TYR A 145 10.79 26.14 -3.86
N ILE A 146 10.35 25.68 -5.03
CA ILE A 146 11.04 25.91 -6.30
C ILE A 146 11.20 27.40 -6.58
N ASP A 147 10.14 28.20 -6.39
CA ASP A 147 10.18 29.65 -6.59
C ASP A 147 11.16 30.36 -5.66
N ARG A 148 11.36 29.83 -4.44
CA ARG A 148 12.21 30.43 -3.40
C ARG A 148 13.66 29.99 -3.44
N PHE A 149 13.91 28.71 -3.73
CA PHE A 149 15.21 28.07 -3.60
C PHE A 149 15.82 27.64 -4.93
N GLY A 150 15.05 27.74 -6.02
CA GLY A 150 15.45 27.30 -7.36
C GLY A 150 15.07 25.83 -7.63
N TYR A 151 14.81 25.53 -8.90
CA TYR A 151 14.37 24.21 -9.35
C TYR A 151 15.40 23.12 -9.02
N GLU A 152 16.66 23.29 -9.43
CA GLU A 152 17.71 22.27 -9.27
C GLU A 152 17.95 21.88 -7.80
N ALA A 153 17.91 22.85 -6.88
CA ALA A 153 18.16 22.59 -5.46
C ALA A 153 17.03 21.78 -4.82
N VAL A 154 15.78 22.05 -5.19
CA VAL A 154 14.61 21.31 -4.70
C VAL A 154 14.55 19.92 -5.35
N GLU A 155 14.78 19.83 -6.65
CA GLU A 155 14.80 18.56 -7.38
C GLU A 155 15.85 17.59 -6.84
N GLN A 156 17.10 18.02 -6.66
CA GLN A 156 18.16 17.17 -6.09
C GLN A 156 17.82 16.65 -4.69
N PHE A 157 17.12 17.45 -3.89
CA PHE A 157 16.69 17.02 -2.57
C PHE A 157 15.52 16.02 -2.65
N ILE A 158 14.57 16.24 -3.57
CA ILE A 158 13.51 15.27 -3.86
C ILE A 158 14.13 13.95 -4.35
N ASP A 159 15.07 13.95 -5.29
CA ASP A 159 15.78 12.75 -5.76
C ASP A 159 16.38 11.95 -4.60
N ALA A 160 17.05 12.64 -3.66
CA ALA A 160 17.60 11.99 -2.46
C ALA A 160 16.50 11.37 -1.59
N CYS A 161 15.38 12.08 -1.38
CA CYS A 161 14.24 11.55 -0.61
C CYS A 161 13.61 10.34 -1.30
N LEU A 162 13.44 10.39 -2.62
CA LEU A 162 12.84 9.33 -3.42
C LEU A 162 13.71 8.06 -3.44
N SER A 163 15.03 8.18 -3.32
CA SER A 163 15.91 7.01 -3.16
C SER A 163 15.67 6.23 -1.85
N LEU A 164 14.96 6.85 -0.90
CA LEU A 164 14.63 6.28 0.41
C LEU A 164 13.11 6.05 0.57
N GLU A 165 12.29 6.25 -0.47
CA GLU A 165 10.81 6.25 -0.36
C GLU A 165 10.25 4.93 0.18
N ASP A 166 10.91 3.81 -0.14
CA ASP A 166 10.52 2.46 0.31
C ASP A 166 10.98 2.12 1.73
N LEU A 167 11.82 2.96 2.37
CA LEU A 167 12.39 2.71 3.70
C LEU A 167 11.48 3.21 4.82
N ILE A 168 10.20 2.85 4.75
CA ILE A 168 9.17 3.16 5.73
C ILE A 168 8.79 1.92 6.54
N ASP A 169 8.31 2.13 7.76
CA ASP A 169 7.71 1.04 8.53
C ASP A 169 6.24 0.90 8.12
N ILE A 170 5.98 -0.05 7.22
CA ILE A 170 4.65 -0.35 6.67
C ILE A 170 3.58 -0.67 7.72
N TYR A 171 3.99 -1.11 8.92
CA TYR A 171 3.06 -1.46 10.00
C TYR A 171 2.77 -0.29 10.94
N SER A 172 3.53 0.81 10.83
CA SER A 172 3.43 2.00 11.68
C SER A 172 2.01 2.59 11.74
N PRO A 173 1.24 2.68 10.62
CA PRO A 173 -0.14 3.18 10.68
C PRO A 173 -1.10 2.31 11.50
N HIS A 174 -0.77 1.03 11.67
CA HIS A 174 -1.60 0.05 12.37
C HIS A 174 -1.14 -0.21 13.81
N ILE A 175 0.09 0.17 14.17
CA ILE A 175 0.71 -0.11 15.46
C ILE A 175 1.25 1.19 16.06
N ARG A 176 0.70 1.61 17.20
CA ARG A 176 1.24 2.72 17.98
C ARG A 176 2.52 2.28 18.70
N ARG A 177 3.67 2.41 18.03
CA ARG A 177 4.98 2.11 18.62
C ARG A 177 5.55 3.26 19.46
N ARG A 178 5.10 4.50 19.20
CA ARG A 178 5.43 5.70 19.99
C ARG A 178 4.16 6.40 20.45
N ALA A 179 4.25 7.12 21.56
CA ALA A 179 3.27 8.17 21.85
C ALA A 179 3.35 9.19 20.72
N SER A 180 2.26 9.36 19.98
CA SER A 180 2.16 10.28 18.85
C SER A 180 2.33 11.72 19.37
N ALA A 181 3.55 12.22 19.40
CA ALA A 181 3.80 13.65 19.41
C ALA A 181 3.92 14.08 17.95
N PRO A 182 2.97 14.85 17.40
CA PRO A 182 3.12 15.46 16.09
C PRO A 182 4.46 16.22 16.02
N HIS A 183 5.17 16.07 14.91
CA HIS A 183 6.40 16.83 14.71
C HIS A 183 6.04 18.33 14.69
N PRO A 184 6.64 19.18 15.54
CA PRO A 184 6.17 20.55 15.76
C PRO A 184 6.21 21.42 14.49
N VAL A 185 7.11 21.12 13.56
CA VAL A 185 7.22 21.82 12.27
C VAL A 185 6.08 21.43 11.33
N VAL A 186 5.68 20.15 11.28
CA VAL A 186 4.59 19.67 10.44
C VAL A 186 3.23 20.15 10.96
N SER A 187 3.04 20.13 12.28
CA SER A 187 1.85 20.70 12.96
C SER A 187 1.72 22.21 12.71
N ALA A 188 2.83 22.96 12.79
CA ALA A 188 2.83 24.41 12.57
C ALA A 188 2.55 24.79 11.11
N LEU A 189 3.04 24.01 10.14
CA LEU A 189 2.77 24.23 8.71
C LEU A 189 1.38 23.75 8.29
N ALA A 190 0.82 22.74 8.97
CA ALA A 190 -0.54 22.24 8.79
C ALA A 190 -1.63 23.09 9.48
N GLY A 191 -1.26 24.15 10.20
CA GLY A 191 -2.21 25.04 10.87
C GLY A 191 -2.80 24.48 12.17
N GLU A 192 -2.24 23.39 12.71
CA GLU A 192 -2.68 22.81 13.98
C GLU A 192 -1.96 23.50 15.13
N ALA A 193 -2.72 24.25 15.94
CA ALA A 193 -2.22 24.98 17.10
C ALA A 193 -1.72 24.03 18.18
N TYR A 194 -0.39 23.93 18.30
CA TYR A 194 0.25 23.14 19.35
C TYR A 194 0.46 24.00 20.60
N ASP A 195 -0.32 23.73 21.65
CA ASP A 195 -0.19 24.38 22.95
C ASP A 195 1.00 23.78 23.71
N ARG A 196 2.05 24.58 23.88
CA ARG A 196 3.33 24.14 24.44
C ARG A 196 3.25 24.19 25.96
N GLN A 197 2.58 23.23 26.59
CA GLN A 197 2.79 22.99 28.02
C GLN A 197 4.11 22.25 28.20
N SER A 198 5.18 23.03 28.36
CA SER A 198 6.45 22.56 28.89
C SER A 198 6.20 21.82 30.22
N PRO A 199 6.64 20.57 30.40
CA PRO A 199 6.78 20.01 31.72
C PRO A 199 7.91 20.81 32.39
N THR A 200 7.56 21.66 33.36
CA THR A 200 8.53 22.17 34.32
C THR A 200 9.06 20.97 35.09
N ALA A 201 10.22 20.46 34.66
CA ALA A 201 10.96 19.48 35.43
C ALA A 201 11.41 20.18 36.72
N ASP A 202 10.85 19.75 37.85
CA ASP A 202 11.32 20.11 39.18
C ASP A 202 12.82 19.78 39.30
N PRO A 203 13.72 20.76 39.52
CA PRO A 203 15.13 20.49 39.78
C PRO A 203 15.30 20.14 41.26
N ALA A 204 14.70 19.05 41.72
CA ALA A 204 14.76 18.60 43.10
C ALA A 204 15.04 17.10 43.16
N HIS A 205 16.31 16.74 42.92
CA HIS A 205 17.08 15.70 43.63
C HIS A 205 18.31 15.29 42.81
N SER A 206 19.29 16.20 42.74
CA SER A 206 20.67 15.86 42.39
C SER A 206 21.34 15.23 43.62
N GLY A 207 21.32 13.90 43.71
CA GLY A 207 21.84 13.13 44.85
C GLY A 207 23.37 13.03 44.90
N THR A 208 24.06 14.10 45.33
CA THR A 208 25.49 14.02 45.71
C THR A 208 25.87 14.89 46.91
N ARG A 209 24.92 15.59 47.55
CA ARG A 209 25.18 16.37 48.76
C ARG A 209 24.41 15.77 49.92
N PHE A 210 25.11 15.25 50.92
CA PHE A 210 24.46 14.80 52.15
C PHE A 210 23.93 16.02 52.91
N SER A 211 22.65 15.99 53.29
CA SER A 211 22.04 17.06 54.07
C SER A 211 22.70 17.14 55.44
N SER A 212 23.43 18.22 55.73
CA SER A 212 24.13 18.44 56.99
C SER A 212 23.93 19.86 57.52
N LYS A 213 24.18 20.08 58.82
CA LYS A 213 24.13 21.42 59.44
C LYS A 213 25.39 22.21 59.04
N ASP A 214 25.28 23.54 58.88
CA ASP A 214 26.33 24.43 58.33
C ASP A 214 27.75 24.23 58.90
N TYR A 215 27.88 23.87 60.18
CA TYR A 215 29.17 23.67 60.84
C TYR A 215 29.82 22.28 60.59
N MET A 216 29.06 21.30 60.08
CA MET A 216 29.56 19.96 59.74
C MET A 216 29.72 19.73 58.24
N ASP A 217 29.27 20.66 57.41
CA ASP A 217 29.21 20.49 55.95
C ASP A 217 30.61 20.36 55.32
N ALA A 218 31.61 21.06 55.86
CA ALA A 218 33.01 20.95 55.42
C ALA A 218 33.67 19.59 55.73
N TYR A 219 33.16 18.86 56.73
CA TYR A 219 33.66 17.53 57.13
C TYR A 219 32.86 16.38 56.50
N ILE A 220 31.56 16.61 56.25
CA ILE A 220 30.64 15.63 55.66
C ILE A 220 30.72 15.66 54.13
N ASN A 221 30.95 16.82 53.54
CA ASN A 221 31.05 17.04 52.10
C ASN A 221 32.39 17.74 51.74
N PRO A 222 33.54 17.07 51.87
CA PRO A 222 34.83 17.69 51.55
C PRO A 222 34.88 18.12 50.07
N PRO A 223 35.30 19.37 49.78
CA PRO A 223 35.21 19.97 48.43
C PRO A 223 36.08 19.25 47.40
N ASP A 224 37.17 18.60 47.82
CA ASP A 224 38.07 17.86 46.92
C ASP A 224 37.45 16.52 46.48
N VAL A 225 36.68 15.88 47.35
CA VAL A 225 35.99 14.61 47.06
C VAL A 225 34.78 14.86 46.15
N LEU A 226 34.01 15.92 46.40
CA LEU A 226 32.89 16.32 45.54
C LEU A 226 33.35 16.71 44.12
N LYS A 227 34.49 17.39 43.99
CA LYS A 227 35.08 17.71 42.68
C LYS A 227 35.56 16.46 41.95
N ALA A 228 36.20 15.52 42.65
CA ALA A 228 36.64 14.25 42.07
C ALA A 228 35.44 13.38 41.65
N GLU A 229 34.37 13.33 42.45
CA GLU A 229 33.11 12.65 42.09
C GLU A 229 32.41 13.32 40.91
N ALA A 230 32.36 14.66 40.87
CA ALA A 230 31.80 15.40 39.74
C ALA A 230 32.57 15.11 38.44
N GLN A 231 33.91 15.13 38.48
CA GLN A 231 34.76 14.81 37.33
C GLN A 231 34.65 13.34 36.92
N ALA A 232 34.56 12.41 37.86
CA ALA A 232 34.32 10.99 37.58
C ALA A 232 32.93 10.78 36.97
N ARG A 233 31.91 11.51 37.43
CA ARG A 233 30.55 11.47 36.89
C ARG A 233 30.47 12.08 35.49
N GLU A 234 31.18 13.16 35.24
CA GLU A 234 31.33 13.75 33.90
C GLU A 234 32.03 12.79 32.94
N ARG A 235 33.10 12.11 33.38
CA ARG A 235 33.77 11.07 32.57
C ARG A 235 32.86 9.87 32.31
N LEU A 236 32.17 9.36 33.33
CA LEU A 236 31.21 8.26 33.18
C LEU A 236 30.00 8.64 32.31
N ALA A 237 29.53 9.88 32.38
CA ALA A 237 28.48 10.39 31.51
C ALA A 237 28.97 10.53 30.07
N HIS A 238 30.20 11.02 29.87
CA HIS A 238 30.84 11.10 28.55
C HIS A 238 31.06 9.71 27.94
N ASP A 239 31.57 8.76 28.72
CA ASP A 239 31.75 7.37 28.29
C ASP A 239 30.40 6.70 28.00
N LYS A 240 29.35 6.98 28.78
CA LYS A 240 27.99 6.50 28.50
C LYS A 240 27.39 7.11 27.25
N ASP A 241 27.59 8.41 27.00
CA ASP A 241 27.14 9.07 25.78
C ASP A 241 27.93 8.60 24.56
N GLN A 242 29.21 8.24 24.70
CA GLN A 242 30.00 7.61 23.63
C GLN A 242 29.64 6.14 23.39
N GLN A 243 29.15 5.43 24.41
CA GLN A 243 28.68 4.04 24.30
C GLN A 243 27.20 3.92 23.89
N ARG A 244 26.46 5.03 23.86
CA ARG A 244 25.07 5.03 23.39
C ARG A 244 25.04 4.76 21.89
N SER A 245 24.41 3.65 21.52
CA SER A 245 23.97 3.46 20.14
C SER A 245 22.93 4.51 19.84
N PHE A 246 23.15 5.30 18.79
CA PHE A 246 22.15 6.24 18.28
C PHE A 246 21.57 5.66 16.99
N PRO A 247 20.24 5.46 16.90
CA PRO A 247 19.22 5.63 17.95
C PRO A 247 19.29 4.58 19.08
N ASP A 248 18.69 4.91 20.25
CA ASP A 248 18.64 4.04 21.44
C ASP A 248 18.04 2.64 21.12
N GLU A 249 17.11 2.59 20.16
CA GLU A 249 16.56 1.35 19.61
C GLU A 249 16.58 1.40 18.07
N PRO A 250 16.82 0.28 17.37
CA PRO A 250 16.74 0.20 15.92
C PRO A 250 15.37 0.61 15.39
N GLN A 251 15.33 1.55 14.45
CA GLN A 251 14.10 2.05 13.83
C GLN A 251 13.98 1.54 12.40
N ARG A 252 12.79 1.04 12.03
CA ARG A 252 12.50 0.59 10.67
C ARG A 252 12.12 1.73 9.72
N ASP A 253 11.49 2.78 10.25
CA ASP A 253 11.05 3.95 9.48
C ASP A 253 12.22 4.94 9.36
N VAL A 254 12.97 4.82 8.28
CA VAL A 254 14.16 5.66 8.02
C VAL A 254 13.73 7.09 7.71
N LEU A 255 12.62 7.29 7.01
CA LEU A 255 12.11 8.63 6.70
C LEU A 255 11.70 9.38 7.97
N LEU A 256 11.01 8.72 8.90
CA LEU A 256 10.67 9.30 10.20
C LEU A 256 11.92 9.59 11.03
N PHE A 257 12.88 8.66 11.04
CA PHE A 257 14.15 8.86 11.73
C PHE A 257 14.88 10.11 11.22
N LEU A 258 14.92 10.32 9.91
CA LEU A 258 15.51 11.51 9.31
C LEU A 258 14.70 12.77 9.63
N LEU A 259 13.37 12.72 9.66
CA LEU A 259 12.54 13.85 10.08
C LEU A 259 12.84 14.27 11.53
N ASP A 260 13.03 13.32 12.44
CA ASP A 260 13.25 13.60 13.86
C ASP A 260 14.69 14.06 14.19
N HIS A 261 15.68 13.62 13.41
CA HIS A 261 17.08 13.70 13.82
C HIS A 261 18.01 14.36 12.80
N ALA A 262 17.65 14.44 11.52
CA ALA A 262 18.54 15.00 10.52
C ALA A 262 18.58 16.54 10.64
N PRO A 263 19.75 17.18 10.46
CA PRO A 263 19.90 18.63 10.52
C PRO A 263 19.40 19.30 9.22
N LEU A 264 18.12 19.12 8.92
CA LEU A 264 17.46 19.62 7.71
C LEU A 264 16.85 21.01 7.93
N LYS A 265 16.80 21.80 6.86
CA LYS A 265 16.07 23.08 6.86
C LYS A 265 14.56 22.83 6.90
N GLU A 266 13.79 23.83 7.33
CA GLU A 266 12.32 23.70 7.41
C GLU A 266 11.66 23.22 6.11
N TRP A 267 12.08 23.75 4.95
CA TRP A 267 11.54 23.32 3.66
C TRP A 267 11.96 21.89 3.27
N GLN A 268 13.13 21.43 3.72
CA GLN A 268 13.62 20.07 3.48
C GLN A 268 12.86 19.06 4.35
N LEU A 269 12.59 19.41 5.61
CA LEU A 269 11.70 18.63 6.47
C LEU A 269 10.30 18.52 5.86
N ASP A 270 9.79 19.62 5.30
CA ASP A 270 8.49 19.65 4.64
C ASP A 270 8.45 18.71 3.42
N VAL A 271 9.43 18.80 2.53
CA VAL A 271 9.54 17.91 1.35
C VAL A 271 9.67 16.43 1.78
N LEU A 272 10.51 16.14 2.78
CA LEU A 272 10.66 14.77 3.28
C LEU A 272 9.35 14.24 3.89
N SER A 273 8.58 15.11 4.56
CA SER A 273 7.26 14.76 5.11
C SER A 273 6.24 14.46 4.02
N ILE A 274 6.28 15.22 2.91
CA ILE A 274 5.44 14.98 1.73
C ILE A 274 5.76 13.61 1.14
N ILE A 275 7.04 13.30 0.86
CA ILE A 275 7.44 12.00 0.30
C ILE A 275 7.02 10.86 1.21
N ARG A 276 7.19 10.99 2.53
CA ARG A 276 6.75 9.99 3.50
C ARG A 276 5.23 9.78 3.49
N ASP A 277 4.45 10.85 3.41
CA ASP A 277 2.98 10.77 3.33
C ASP A 277 2.52 10.06 2.04
N GLU A 278 3.11 10.42 0.90
CA GLU A 278 2.83 9.75 -0.38
C GLU A 278 3.23 8.27 -0.35
N ALA A 279 4.37 7.92 0.23
CA ALA A 279 4.82 6.53 0.38
C ALA A 279 3.82 5.68 1.19
N TYR A 280 3.28 6.23 2.29
CA TYR A 280 2.25 5.55 3.08
C TYR A 280 0.92 5.36 2.34
N TYR A 281 0.59 6.25 1.41
CA TYR A 281 -0.60 6.09 0.58
C TYR A 281 -0.49 4.93 -0.42
N PHE A 282 0.70 4.70 -0.99
CA PHE A 282 0.94 3.62 -1.96
C PHE A 282 1.33 2.27 -1.33
N ALA A 283 1.76 2.28 -0.06
CA ALA A 283 2.23 1.06 0.61
C ALA A 283 1.17 -0.08 0.66
N PRO A 284 -0.13 0.17 0.91
CA PRO A 284 -1.13 -0.90 0.92
C PRO A 284 -1.33 -1.57 -0.45
N GLN A 285 -1.26 -0.81 -1.55
CA GLN A 285 -1.37 -1.32 -2.92
C GLN A 285 -0.25 -2.30 -3.24
N GLY A 286 0.98 -2.01 -2.77
CA GLY A 286 2.11 -2.93 -2.89
C GLY A 286 1.95 -4.19 -2.04
N GLN A 287 1.39 -4.05 -0.83
CA GLN A 287 1.21 -5.16 0.12
C GLN A 287 0.05 -6.10 -0.19
N THR A 288 -0.88 -5.68 -1.04
CA THR A 288 -2.13 -6.41 -1.32
C THR A 288 -2.32 -6.64 -2.82
N LYS A 289 -1.26 -6.55 -3.62
CA LYS A 289 -1.34 -6.64 -5.07
C LYS A 289 -2.00 -7.93 -5.53
N ILE A 290 -1.55 -9.09 -5.05
CA ILE A 290 -2.10 -10.40 -5.45
C ILE A 290 -3.56 -10.52 -5.01
N MET A 291 -3.87 -10.10 -3.78
CA MET A 291 -5.24 -10.14 -3.26
C MET A 291 -6.18 -9.21 -4.00
N ASN A 292 -5.77 -7.96 -4.23
CA ASN A 292 -6.59 -6.93 -4.85
C ASN A 292 -6.87 -7.28 -6.31
N GLU A 293 -5.83 -7.60 -7.09
CA GLU A 293 -6.00 -8.05 -8.47
C GLU A 293 -6.80 -9.35 -8.54
N GLY A 294 -6.53 -10.30 -7.63
CA GLY A 294 -7.28 -11.54 -7.54
C GLY A 294 -8.76 -11.34 -7.22
N TRP A 295 -9.08 -10.42 -6.32
CA TRP A 295 -10.45 -10.11 -5.89
C TRP A 295 -11.24 -9.43 -7.01
N ALA A 296 -10.67 -8.42 -7.65
CA ALA A 296 -11.25 -7.79 -8.83
C ALA A 296 -11.42 -8.81 -9.97
N SER A 297 -10.43 -9.70 -10.15
CA SER A 297 -10.46 -10.78 -11.13
C SER A 297 -11.48 -11.88 -10.84
N TYR A 298 -11.77 -12.12 -9.58
CA TYR A 298 -12.80 -13.06 -9.18
C TYR A 298 -14.19 -12.51 -9.50
N TRP A 299 -14.43 -11.23 -9.19
CA TRP A 299 -15.73 -10.61 -9.37
C TRP A 299 -16.05 -10.26 -10.80
N HIS A 300 -15.13 -9.64 -11.55
CA HIS A 300 -15.40 -9.37 -12.96
C HIS A 300 -15.67 -10.67 -13.73
N SER A 301 -15.00 -11.78 -13.38
CA SER A 301 -15.19 -13.06 -14.04
C SER A 301 -16.57 -13.63 -13.70
N LYS A 302 -16.97 -13.58 -12.43
CA LYS A 302 -18.29 -14.04 -11.99
C LYS A 302 -19.43 -13.17 -12.55
N ILE A 303 -19.28 -11.85 -12.57
CA ILE A 303 -20.28 -10.92 -13.13
C ILE A 303 -20.40 -11.11 -14.64
N MET A 304 -19.30 -11.08 -15.37
CA MET A 304 -19.30 -11.21 -16.83
C MET A 304 -19.86 -12.58 -17.25
N THR A 305 -19.35 -13.68 -16.70
CA THR A 305 -19.77 -15.04 -17.12
C THR A 305 -21.18 -15.43 -16.72
N ARG A 306 -21.81 -14.72 -15.77
CA ARG A 306 -23.18 -15.04 -15.31
C ARG A 306 -24.23 -14.05 -15.79
N HIS A 307 -23.85 -12.80 -16.05
CA HIS A 307 -24.80 -11.72 -16.31
C HIS A 307 -24.34 -10.74 -17.39
N GLY A 308 -23.05 -10.37 -17.41
CA GLY A 308 -22.57 -9.25 -18.24
C GLY A 308 -22.23 -9.57 -19.69
N LEU A 309 -22.15 -10.86 -20.06
CA LEU A 309 -21.86 -11.31 -21.42
C LEU A 309 -23.12 -11.63 -22.22
N THR A 310 -23.11 -11.24 -23.48
CA THR A 310 -23.99 -11.78 -24.52
C THR A 310 -23.35 -13.00 -25.19
N ASP A 311 -24.15 -13.83 -25.86
CA ASP A 311 -23.68 -15.03 -26.56
C ASP A 311 -22.56 -14.74 -27.59
N ALA A 312 -22.57 -13.54 -28.19
CA ALA A 312 -21.56 -13.11 -29.16
C ALA A 312 -20.23 -12.70 -28.52
N GLU A 313 -20.23 -12.29 -27.25
CA GLU A 313 -19.05 -11.75 -26.55
C GLU A 313 -18.20 -12.85 -25.87
N VAL A 314 -18.71 -14.10 -25.78
CA VAL A 314 -18.08 -15.16 -24.98
C VAL A 314 -16.65 -15.49 -25.42
N ILE A 315 -16.41 -15.57 -26.73
CA ILE A 315 -15.09 -15.94 -27.28
C ILE A 315 -14.09 -14.80 -27.03
N ASP A 316 -14.49 -13.57 -27.37
CA ASP A 316 -13.66 -12.38 -27.18
C ASP A 316 -13.32 -12.18 -25.70
N TYR A 317 -14.28 -12.43 -24.80
CA TYR A 317 -14.06 -12.37 -23.36
C TYR A 317 -13.04 -13.42 -22.91
N ALA A 318 -13.17 -14.65 -23.38
CA ALA A 318 -12.27 -15.73 -23.02
C ALA A 318 -10.84 -15.44 -23.49
N ASP A 319 -10.68 -14.92 -24.71
CA ASP A 319 -9.37 -14.54 -25.26
C ASP A 319 -8.72 -13.44 -24.41
N HIS A 320 -9.43 -12.32 -24.19
CA HIS A 320 -8.91 -11.19 -23.43
C HIS A 320 -8.63 -11.54 -21.96
N HIS A 321 -9.56 -12.22 -21.27
CA HIS A 321 -9.36 -12.63 -19.89
C HIS A 321 -8.19 -13.62 -19.77
N SER A 322 -8.04 -14.56 -20.71
CA SER A 322 -6.92 -15.51 -20.70
C SER A 322 -5.57 -14.82 -20.94
N GLY A 323 -5.54 -13.77 -21.78
CA GLY A 323 -4.35 -12.95 -22.03
C GLY A 323 -3.85 -12.26 -20.75
N THR A 324 -4.77 -11.64 -19.98
CA THR A 324 -4.43 -11.01 -18.69
C THR A 324 -3.99 -12.03 -17.64
N MET A 325 -4.60 -13.22 -17.64
CA MET A 325 -4.30 -14.29 -16.69
C MET A 325 -3.14 -15.20 -17.12
N ALA A 326 -2.50 -14.93 -18.27
CA ALA A 326 -1.47 -15.79 -18.82
C ALA A 326 -0.27 -15.88 -17.86
N THR A 327 0.19 -17.11 -17.61
CA THR A 327 1.39 -17.38 -16.81
C THR A 327 2.52 -17.85 -17.71
N SER A 328 3.75 -17.43 -17.40
CA SER A 328 4.95 -18.02 -18.01
C SER A 328 5.64 -18.92 -17.00
N ARG A 329 6.35 -19.95 -17.47
CA ARG A 329 7.03 -20.92 -16.58
C ARG A 329 7.98 -20.28 -15.55
N ASN A 330 8.50 -19.09 -15.85
CA ASN A 330 9.48 -18.41 -15.02
C ASN A 330 8.92 -17.21 -14.25
N ARG A 331 7.62 -16.89 -14.40
CA ARG A 331 7.01 -15.71 -13.76
C ARG A 331 5.63 -16.04 -13.21
N LEU A 332 5.46 -15.84 -11.90
CA LEU A 332 4.14 -15.87 -11.26
C LEU A 332 3.33 -14.65 -11.72
N ASN A 333 2.10 -14.90 -12.17
CA ASN A 333 1.14 -13.85 -12.50
C ASN A 333 0.26 -13.59 -11.26
N PRO A 334 0.31 -12.39 -10.64
CA PRO A 334 -0.49 -12.04 -9.46
C PRO A 334 -1.99 -12.24 -9.67
N TYR A 335 -2.50 -11.88 -10.84
CA TYR A 335 -3.92 -11.99 -11.20
C TYR A 335 -4.37 -13.46 -11.15
N LYS A 336 -3.60 -14.32 -11.84
CA LYS A 336 -3.88 -15.77 -11.88
C LYS A 336 -3.76 -16.41 -10.50
N LEU A 337 -2.73 -16.07 -9.73
CA LEU A 337 -2.55 -16.64 -8.39
C LEU A 337 -3.68 -16.22 -7.45
N GLY A 338 -4.04 -14.94 -7.43
CA GLY A 338 -5.07 -14.39 -6.56
C GLY A 338 -6.46 -14.97 -6.84
N ILE A 339 -6.88 -14.98 -8.12
CA ILE A 339 -8.21 -15.51 -8.49
C ILE A 339 -8.33 -17.01 -8.18
N GLU A 340 -7.28 -17.80 -8.46
CA GLU A 340 -7.31 -19.25 -8.22
C GLU A 340 -7.29 -19.56 -6.72
N LEU A 341 -6.55 -18.80 -5.91
CA LEU A 341 -6.61 -18.94 -4.45
C LEU A 341 -8.00 -18.60 -3.90
N LEU A 342 -8.64 -17.53 -4.39
CA LEU A 342 -10.01 -17.19 -3.94
C LEU A 342 -11.04 -18.25 -4.33
N LYS A 343 -10.94 -18.80 -5.54
CA LYS A 343 -11.79 -19.93 -5.98
C LYS A 343 -11.56 -21.17 -5.12
N ASP A 344 -10.30 -21.49 -4.83
CA ASP A 344 -9.92 -22.60 -3.96
C ASP A 344 -10.47 -22.43 -2.53
N ILE A 345 -10.35 -21.23 -1.96
CA ILE A 345 -10.88 -20.93 -0.62
C ILE A 345 -12.40 -21.08 -0.62
N GLU A 346 -13.11 -20.54 -1.60
CA GLU A 346 -14.57 -20.68 -1.72
C GLU A 346 -14.96 -22.17 -1.81
N GLU A 347 -14.28 -22.96 -2.65
CA GLU A 347 -14.54 -24.39 -2.81
C GLU A 347 -14.28 -25.18 -1.52
N ARG A 348 -13.12 -24.99 -0.88
CA ARG A 348 -12.76 -25.70 0.36
C ARG A 348 -13.75 -25.42 1.48
N TRP A 349 -14.16 -24.17 1.66
CA TRP A 349 -15.12 -23.82 2.71
C TRP A 349 -16.54 -24.27 2.38
N ASN A 350 -16.92 -24.34 1.11
CA ASN A 350 -18.20 -24.95 0.71
C ASN A 350 -18.24 -26.45 1.02
N ARG A 351 -17.13 -27.16 0.79
CA ARG A 351 -17.01 -28.61 1.02
C ARG A 351 -16.62 -28.99 2.46
N GLY A 352 -16.28 -28.03 3.31
CA GLY A 352 -15.79 -28.32 4.66
C GLY A 352 -14.39 -28.94 4.70
N GLN A 353 -13.55 -28.65 3.71
CA GLN A 353 -12.16 -29.11 3.60
C GLN A 353 -11.21 -28.23 4.42
N PHE A 354 -11.47 -28.12 5.72
CA PHE A 354 -10.67 -27.35 6.67
C PHE A 354 -10.78 -27.93 8.08
N GLY A 355 -9.79 -27.63 8.92
CA GLY A 355 -9.80 -27.96 10.34
C GLY A 355 -9.31 -29.39 10.65
N PRO A 356 -9.24 -29.75 11.95
CA PRO A 356 -8.49 -30.93 12.40
C PRO A 356 -8.96 -32.25 11.79
N ALA A 357 -10.26 -32.41 11.52
CA ALA A 357 -10.81 -33.62 10.93
C ALA A 357 -10.33 -33.82 9.49
N TYR A 358 -10.28 -32.75 8.70
CA TYR A 358 -9.75 -32.80 7.34
C TYR A 358 -8.22 -32.95 7.35
N ASP A 359 -7.53 -32.21 8.22
CA ASP A 359 -6.06 -32.24 8.30
C ASP A 359 -5.52 -33.61 8.76
N ALA A 360 -6.26 -34.31 9.63
CA ALA A 360 -5.90 -35.65 10.11
C ALA A 360 -6.25 -36.78 9.12
N CYS A 361 -7.07 -36.52 8.09
CA CYS A 361 -7.43 -37.53 7.10
C CYS A 361 -6.23 -37.84 6.21
N THR A 362 -5.68 -39.06 6.31
CA THR A 362 -4.53 -39.53 5.52
C THR A 362 -4.93 -40.34 4.28
N ASP A 363 -6.20 -40.74 4.16
CA ASP A 363 -6.70 -41.44 2.98
C ASP A 363 -6.96 -40.45 1.83
N ALA A 364 -6.18 -40.58 0.75
CA ALA A 364 -6.29 -39.74 -0.42
C ALA A 364 -7.67 -39.82 -1.10
N ARG A 365 -8.35 -40.97 -1.06
CA ARG A 365 -9.67 -41.14 -1.67
C ARG A 365 -10.74 -40.43 -0.85
N GLU A 366 -10.67 -40.54 0.47
CA GLU A 366 -11.58 -39.85 1.39
C GLU A 366 -11.42 -38.33 1.27
N ARG A 367 -10.17 -37.82 1.26
CA ARG A 367 -9.90 -36.39 1.03
C ARG A 367 -10.47 -35.88 -0.29
N ALA A 368 -10.31 -36.65 -1.38
CA ALA A 368 -10.78 -36.26 -2.70
C ALA A 368 -12.32 -36.20 -2.80
N GLN A 369 -13.02 -37.02 -2.02
CA GLN A 369 -14.49 -37.08 -1.98
C GLN A 369 -15.09 -36.28 -0.81
N TRP A 370 -14.25 -35.57 -0.05
CA TRP A 370 -14.68 -34.83 1.12
C TRP A 370 -15.62 -33.69 0.73
N ASP A 371 -16.88 -33.81 1.11
CA ASP A 371 -17.90 -32.79 0.93
C ASP A 371 -18.94 -32.87 2.05
N GLN A 372 -18.86 -31.91 2.97
CA GLN A 372 -19.83 -31.70 4.04
C GLN A 372 -20.96 -30.73 3.66
N GLN A 373 -20.95 -30.18 2.45
CA GLN A 373 -21.96 -29.26 1.91
C GLN A 373 -22.28 -28.07 2.83
N LEU A 374 -21.26 -27.52 3.49
CA LEU A 374 -21.42 -26.44 4.46
C LEU A 374 -21.83 -25.11 3.82
N GLY A 375 -21.46 -24.87 2.55
CA GLY A 375 -21.82 -23.64 1.83
C GLY A 375 -21.21 -22.35 2.39
N LEU A 376 -20.15 -22.44 3.20
CA LEU A 376 -19.54 -21.31 3.90
C LEU A 376 -18.50 -20.53 3.06
N GLY A 377 -18.27 -20.94 1.81
CA GLY A 377 -17.22 -20.40 0.94
C GLY A 377 -17.35 -18.90 0.71
N ARG A 378 -18.57 -18.42 0.45
CA ARG A 378 -18.82 -16.99 0.21
C ARG A 378 -18.47 -16.15 1.42
N GLN A 379 -18.93 -16.56 2.61
CA GLN A 379 -18.61 -15.87 3.85
C GLN A 379 -17.09 -15.82 4.08
N LYS A 380 -16.39 -16.92 3.78
CA LYS A 380 -14.95 -16.99 3.99
C LYS A 380 -14.17 -16.06 3.09
N ILE A 381 -14.47 -15.98 1.79
CA ILE A 381 -13.70 -15.09 0.90
C ILE A 381 -13.88 -13.60 1.25
N PHE A 382 -15.05 -13.20 1.74
CA PHE A 382 -15.27 -11.83 2.26
C PHE A 382 -14.50 -11.57 3.55
N GLU A 383 -14.43 -12.56 4.45
CA GLU A 383 -13.57 -12.48 5.64
C GLU A 383 -12.09 -12.33 5.25
N VAL A 384 -11.62 -13.13 4.30
CA VAL A 384 -10.24 -13.11 3.80
C VAL A 384 -9.90 -11.75 3.22
N ARG A 385 -10.77 -11.21 2.35
CA ARG A 385 -10.64 -9.87 1.78
C ARG A 385 -10.45 -8.79 2.83
N ARG A 386 -11.16 -8.90 3.96
CA ARG A 386 -11.17 -7.87 5.01
C ARG A 386 -9.85 -7.83 5.80
N VAL A 387 -9.24 -8.98 6.07
CA VAL A 387 -8.21 -9.11 7.10
C VAL A 387 -6.80 -9.25 6.54
N HIS A 388 -6.64 -9.97 5.44
CA HIS A 388 -5.31 -10.36 4.97
C HIS A 388 -4.64 -9.27 4.11
N ASN A 389 -3.31 -9.31 4.09
CA ASN A 389 -2.45 -8.80 3.02
C ASN A 389 -1.84 -9.96 2.24
N ASP A 390 -1.06 -9.70 1.18
CA ASP A 390 -0.50 -10.76 0.33
C ASP A 390 0.36 -11.75 1.13
N VAL A 391 1.16 -11.27 2.08
CA VAL A 391 2.02 -12.13 2.92
C VAL A 391 1.17 -13.13 3.70
N THR A 392 0.20 -12.65 4.46
CA THR A 392 -0.66 -13.51 5.30
C THR A 392 -1.61 -14.35 4.46
N PHE A 393 -2.05 -13.85 3.30
CA PHE A 393 -2.91 -14.57 2.36
C PHE A 393 -2.19 -15.77 1.75
N ILE A 394 -0.97 -15.57 1.24
CA ILE A 394 -0.16 -16.63 0.68
C ILE A 394 0.21 -17.64 1.76
N ASP A 395 0.71 -17.18 2.91
CA ASP A 395 1.12 -18.04 4.02
C ASP A 395 -0.02 -18.95 4.51
N THR A 396 -1.24 -18.41 4.58
CA THR A 396 -2.41 -19.16 5.08
C THR A 396 -3.00 -20.11 4.04
N PHE A 397 -3.06 -19.73 2.76
CA PHE A 397 -3.88 -20.43 1.76
C PHE A 397 -3.11 -21.12 0.64
N LEU A 398 -1.81 -20.84 0.47
CA LEU A 398 -0.97 -21.53 -0.51
C LEU A 398 -0.56 -22.92 0.02
N THR A 399 -1.46 -23.90 -0.14
CA THR A 399 -1.25 -25.27 0.32
C THR A 399 -0.44 -26.11 -0.68
N PRO A 400 0.24 -27.19 -0.24
CA PRO A 400 0.89 -28.13 -1.14
C PRO A 400 -0.08 -28.70 -2.20
N GLU A 401 -1.31 -29.03 -1.80
CA GLU A 401 -2.34 -29.54 -2.71
C GLU A 401 -2.75 -28.51 -3.77
N PHE A 402 -2.83 -27.24 -3.40
CA PHE A 402 -3.03 -26.15 -4.36
C PHE A 402 -1.85 -26.06 -5.34
N CYS A 403 -0.62 -26.07 -4.84
CA CYS A 403 0.59 -25.99 -5.66
C CYS A 403 0.70 -27.14 -6.67
N VAL A 404 0.34 -28.37 -6.26
CA VAL A 404 0.29 -29.53 -7.18
C VAL A 404 -0.78 -29.32 -8.25
N ARG A 405 -2.02 -28.96 -7.88
CA ARG A 405 -3.11 -28.77 -8.86
C ARG A 405 -2.82 -27.65 -9.86
N GLN A 406 -2.16 -26.59 -9.42
CA GLN A 406 -1.81 -25.44 -10.26
C GLN A 406 -0.45 -25.59 -10.95
N ASN A 407 0.21 -26.74 -10.83
CA ASN A 407 1.52 -27.04 -11.42
C ASN A 407 2.61 -26.00 -11.06
N LEU A 408 2.67 -25.57 -9.80
CA LEU A 408 3.60 -24.54 -9.32
C LEU A 408 4.99 -25.09 -8.92
N PHE A 409 5.14 -26.41 -8.81
CA PHE A 409 6.43 -27.02 -8.49
C PHE A 409 7.30 -27.19 -9.74
N ALA A 410 8.57 -26.83 -9.62
CA ALA A 410 9.60 -27.20 -10.57
C ALA A 410 10.33 -28.44 -10.07
N TYR A 411 10.28 -29.51 -10.86
CA TYR A 411 10.98 -30.77 -10.57
C TYR A 411 12.34 -30.75 -11.27
N ARG A 412 13.39 -31.17 -10.55
CA ARG A 412 14.74 -31.29 -11.10
C ARG A 412 15.22 -32.70 -10.87
N PHE A 413 15.56 -33.36 -11.96
CA PHE A 413 16.17 -34.68 -11.91
C PHE A 413 17.39 -34.70 -11.00
N ASN A 414 17.34 -35.60 -10.01
CA ASN A 414 18.44 -35.87 -9.12
C ASN A 414 19.15 -37.14 -9.59
N GLU A 415 20.34 -36.97 -10.18
CA GLU A 415 21.17 -38.07 -10.71
C GLU A 415 21.56 -39.11 -9.65
N SER A 416 21.62 -38.72 -8.37
CA SER A 416 22.03 -39.63 -7.28
C SER A 416 20.91 -40.55 -6.81
N SER A 417 19.65 -40.10 -6.88
CA SER A 417 18.48 -40.89 -6.47
C SER A 417 17.70 -41.45 -7.65
N ASN A 418 17.98 -41.00 -8.88
CA ASN A 418 17.26 -41.39 -10.11
C ASN A 418 15.76 -41.02 -10.06
N TYR A 419 15.41 -39.95 -9.33
CA TYR A 419 14.06 -39.40 -9.21
C TYR A 419 14.03 -37.92 -9.64
N TYR A 420 12.86 -37.44 -10.08
CA TYR A 420 12.61 -36.05 -10.51
C TYR A 420 12.14 -35.14 -9.38
#